data_AF-A0A960PQ65-F1
#
_entry.id   AF-A0A960PQ65-F1
#
_cell.length_a   1.000
_cell.length_b   1.000
_cell.length_c   1.000
_cell.angle_alpha   90.00
_cell.angle_beta   90.00
_cell.angle_gamma   90.00
#
_symmetry.space_group_name_H-M   'P 1'
#
loop_
_entity.id
_entity.type
_entity.pdbx_description
1 polymer ?
#
loop_
_entity_poly.entity_id
_entity_poly.type
_entity_poly.pdbx_seq_one_letter_code
_entity_poly.pdbx_strand_id
1 'polypeptide(L)' 'LALGVDVVLLDNMTLETLRKAVARVQTAGSRTLTEASGNITPETAAAVAATGVDVLSLGWITHSAPRLDVALDVVVL' A
#
# COMPACT_ATOMS: atom_id res chain seq x y z
N LEU A 1 12.15 -1.36 -17.40
CA LEU A 1 10.96 -1.86 -18.14
C LEU A 1 10.87 -1.13 -19.47
N ALA A 2 10.64 -1.83 -20.58
CA ALA A 2 10.70 -1.22 -21.93
C ALA A 2 9.50 -0.35 -22.29
N LEU A 3 8.39 -0.45 -21.56
CA LEU A 3 7.10 0.18 -21.89
C LEU A 3 6.93 1.61 -21.32
N GLY A 4 7.92 2.15 -20.60
CA GLY A 4 7.87 3.51 -20.08
C GLY A 4 6.73 3.78 -19.09
N VAL A 5 6.33 2.79 -18.30
CA VAL A 5 5.26 2.92 -17.30
C VAL A 5 5.73 3.72 -16.09
N ASP A 6 4.85 4.54 -15.52
CA ASP A 6 5.15 5.35 -14.34
C ASP A 6 5.09 4.52 -13.05
N VAL A 7 4.14 3.59 -12.95
CA VAL A 7 3.89 2.76 -11.77
C VAL A 7 3.57 1.32 -12.19
N VAL A 8 4.05 0.36 -11.41
CA VAL A 8 3.67 -1.05 -11.51
C VAL A 8 2.96 -1.48 -10.22
N LEU A 9 1.72 -1.94 -10.37
CA LEU A 9 0.92 -2.50 -9.30
C LEU A 9 1.25 -3.99 -9.09
N LEU A 10 1.69 -4.32 -7.88
CA LEU A 10 2.08 -5.65 -7.42
C LEU A 10 0.98 -6.20 -6.52
N ASP A 11 0.04 -6.94 -7.11
CA ASP A 11 -1.18 -7.39 -6.44
C ASP A 11 -1.01 -8.75 -5.74
N ASN A 12 -1.50 -8.85 -4.49
CA ASN A 12 -1.63 -10.08 -3.70
C ASN A 12 -0.34 -10.93 -3.61
N MET A 13 0.83 -10.28 -3.58
CA MET A 13 2.11 -10.97 -3.46
C MET A 13 2.47 -11.27 -2.01
N THR A 14 3.06 -12.44 -1.76
CA THR A 14 3.73 -12.71 -0.47
C THR A 14 4.92 -11.75 -0.29
N LEU A 15 5.35 -11.51 0.96
CA LEU A 15 6.50 -10.63 1.23
C LEU A 15 7.79 -11.07 0.53
N GLU A 16 7.98 -12.38 0.32
CA GLU A 16 9.13 -12.89 -0.42
C GLU A 16 9.05 -12.54 -1.91
N THR A 17 7.89 -12.80 -2.53
CA THR A 17 7.67 -12.50 -3.95
C THR A 17 7.71 -10.99 -4.20
N LEU A 18 7.14 -10.19 -3.29
CA LEU A 18 7.12 -8.74 -3.41
C LEU A 18 8.53 -8.14 -3.39
N ARG A 19 9.42 -8.61 -2.50
CA ARG A 19 10.84 -8.21 -2.50
C ARG A 19 11.54 -8.52 -3.82
N LYS A 20 11.30 -9.72 -4.38
CA LYS A 20 11.87 -10.12 -5.67
C LYS A 20 11.34 -9.23 -6.80
N ALA A 21 10.06 -8.88 -6.78
CA ALA A 21 9.44 -8.01 -7.78
C ALA A 21 10.01 -6.59 -7.71
N VAL A 22 10.10 -6.01 -6.52
CA VAL A 22 10.72 -4.69 -6.29
C VAL A 22 12.16 -4.67 -6.80
N ALA A 23 12.97 -5.66 -6.42
CA ALA A 23 14.36 -5.76 -6.88
C ALA A 23 14.47 -5.84 -8.42
N ARG A 24 13.54 -6.55 -9.08
CA ARG A 24 13.51 -6.62 -10.56
C ARG A 24 13.18 -5.28 -11.19
N VAL A 25 12.22 -4.52 -10.64
CA VAL A 25 11.88 -3.19 -11.16
C VAL A 25 13.05 -2.22 -10.99
N GLN A 26 13.70 -2.24 -9.82
CA GLN A 26 14.85 -1.39 -9.51
C GLN A 26 16.06 -1.70 -10.41
N THR A 27 16.39 -2.98 -10.61
CA THR A 27 17.50 -3.40 -11.47
C THR A 27 17.25 -3.19 -12.96
N ALA A 28 15.99 -3.02 -13.38
CA ALA A 28 15.63 -2.75 -14.77
C ALA A 28 15.93 -1.30 -15.21
N GLY A 29 16.57 -0.48 -14.36
CA GLY A 29 17.05 0.87 -14.71
C GLY A 29 15.96 1.88 -15.05
N SER A 30 14.69 1.59 -14.73
CA SER A 30 13.56 2.50 -14.97
C SER A 30 13.20 3.28 -13.72
N ARG A 31 12.75 4.52 -13.88
CA ARG A 31 12.14 5.34 -12.81
C ARG A 31 10.71 4.91 -12.44
N THR A 32 10.36 3.67 -12.75
CA THR A 32 9.03 3.10 -12.49
C THR A 32 8.86 2.92 -10.99
N LEU A 33 7.79 3.46 -10.43
CA LEU A 33 7.42 3.24 -9.03
C LEU A 33 6.79 1.86 -8.85
N THR A 34 6.94 1.30 -7.66
CA THR A 34 6.34 0.05 -7.24
C THR A 34 5.23 0.32 -6.24
N GLU A 35 4.05 -0.22 -6.50
CA GLU A 35 2.88 -0.12 -5.63
C GLU A 35 2.47 -1.52 -5.18
N ALA A 36 2.33 -1.76 -3.88
CA ALA A 36 1.74 -2.99 -3.36
C ALA A 36 0.24 -2.82 -3.09
N SER A 37 -0.54 -3.84 -3.48
CA SER A 37 -1.98 -3.91 -3.25
C SER A 37 -2.41 -5.33 -2.88
N GLY A 38 -3.60 -5.44 -2.28
CA GLY A 38 -4.26 -6.70 -1.95
C GLY A 38 -4.07 -7.11 -0.49
N ASN A 39 -5.19 -7.21 0.23
CA ASN A 39 -5.25 -7.72 1.61
C ASN A 39 -4.30 -7.05 2.62
N ILE A 40 -3.89 -5.79 2.37
CA ILE A 40 -3.05 -5.02 3.29
C ILE A 40 -3.93 -4.42 4.39
N THR A 41 -3.47 -4.59 5.63
CA THR A 41 -4.11 -4.10 6.86
C THR A 41 -3.11 -3.22 7.65
N PRO A 42 -3.54 -2.44 8.64
CA PRO A 42 -2.63 -1.66 9.49
C PRO A 42 -1.53 -2.52 10.14
N GLU A 43 -1.85 -3.76 10.51
CA GLU A 43 -0.92 -4.69 11.16
C GLU A 43 0.14 -5.22 10.19
N THR A 44 -0.21 -5.37 8.91
CA THR A 44 0.69 -5.92 7.87
C THR A 44 1.42 -4.83 7.09
N ALA A 45 0.90 -3.61 7.07
CA ALA A 45 1.40 -2.49 6.27
C ALA A 45 2.91 -2.22 6.47
N ALA A 46 3.39 -2.26 7.72
CA ALA A 46 4.82 -2.03 8.01
C ALA A 46 5.72 -3.10 7.39
N ALA A 47 5.31 -4.38 7.42
CA ALA A 47 6.07 -5.47 6.83
C ALA A 47 6.07 -5.42 5.30
N VAL A 48 4.96 -4.97 4.70
CA VAL A 48 4.85 -4.73 3.24
C VAL A 48 5.72 -3.54 2.85
N ALA A 49 5.68 -2.41 3.57
CA ALA A 49 6.56 -1.27 3.31
C ALA A 49 8.05 -1.66 3.36
N ALA A 50 8.42 -2.50 4.32
CA ALA A 50 9.80 -3.00 4.46
C ALA A 50 10.28 -3.89 3.30
N THR A 51 9.43 -4.24 2.33
CA THR A 51 9.90 -4.87 1.08
C THR A 51 10.51 -3.88 0.10
N GLY A 52 10.43 -2.57 0.37
CA GLY A 52 10.99 -1.50 -0.46
C GLY A 52 10.05 -1.00 -1.55
N VAL A 53 8.74 -1.21 -1.41
CA VAL A 53 7.75 -0.60 -2.31
C VAL A 53 7.64 0.90 -2.07
N ASP A 54 7.33 1.66 -3.12
CA ASP A 54 7.19 3.12 -3.07
C ASP A 54 5.81 3.55 -2.57
N VAL A 55 4.77 2.76 -2.88
CA VAL A 55 3.37 3.06 -2.56
C VAL A 55 2.68 1.83 -1.96
N LEU A 56 1.81 2.06 -0.98
CA LEU A 56 0.87 1.07 -0.45
C LEU A 56 -0.56 1.48 -0.75
N SER A 57 -1.32 0.57 -1.34
CA SER A 57 -2.76 0.71 -1.54
C SER A 57 -3.51 -0.28 -0.68
N LEU A 58 -4.30 0.25 0.25
CA LEU A 58 -5.04 -0.52 1.24
C LEU A 58 -6.51 -0.10 1.24
N GLY A 59 -7.38 -0.96 0.70
CA GLY A 59 -8.83 -0.76 0.75
C GLY A 59 -9.38 -0.62 2.17
N TRP A 60 -8.64 -1.13 3.17
CA TRP A 60 -8.97 -1.02 4.58
C TRP A 60 -9.32 0.41 5.01
N ILE A 61 -8.64 1.44 4.51
CA ILE A 61 -8.87 2.84 4.92
C ILE A 61 -10.24 3.40 4.50
N THR A 62 -10.94 2.74 3.57
CA THR A 62 -12.26 3.17 3.09
C THR A 62 -13.36 2.22 3.51
N HIS A 63 -13.25 0.92 3.19
CA HIS A 63 -14.33 -0.04 3.40
C HIS A 63 -14.29 -0.76 4.76
N SER A 64 -13.21 -0.62 5.53
CA SER A 64 -13.04 -1.32 6.82
C SER A 64 -12.51 -0.44 7.95
N ALA A 65 -12.35 0.86 7.72
CA ALA A 65 -11.89 1.78 8.75
C ALA A 65 -12.93 1.87 9.88
N PRO A 66 -12.51 1.75 11.16
CA PRO A 66 -13.42 1.92 12.29
C PRO A 66 -13.95 3.35 12.33
N ARG A 67 -15.21 3.50 12.76
CA ARG A 67 -15.83 4.81 12.95
C ARG A 67 -15.24 5.47 14.19
N LEU A 68 -15.00 6.79 14.13
CA LEU A 68 -14.70 7.59 15.31
C LEU A 68 -16.01 7.82 16.08
N ASP A 69 -16.00 7.53 17.38
CA ASP A 69 -17.14 7.79 18.25
C ASP A 69 -17.15 9.27 18.67
N VAL A 70 -18.17 10.01 18.24
CA VAL A 70 -18.27 11.47 18.43
C VAL A 70 -19.68 11.82 18.87
N ALA A 71 -19.77 12.59 19.95
CA ALA A 71 -21.02 13.15 20.46
C ALA A 71 -20.93 14.68 20.60
N LEU A 72 -22.09 15.33 20.59
CA LEU A 72 -22.23 16.77 20.80
C LEU A 72 -23.06 17.01 22.06
N ASP A 73 -22.45 17.58 23.09
CA ASP A 73 -23.13 17.99 24.32
C ASP A 73 -23.43 19.50 24.28
N VAL A 74 -24.71 19.87 24.44
CA VAL A 74 -25.14 21.27 24.42
C VAL A 74 -25.99 21.56 25.65
N VAL A 75 -25.70 22.68 26.32
CA VAL A 75 -26.54 23.25 27.37
C VAL A 75 -27.45 24.31 26.73
N VAL A 76 -28.76 24.13 26.84
CA VAL A 76 -29.75 25.11 26.39
C VAL A 76 -30.30 25.84 27.62
N LEU A 77 -30.23 27.18 27.60
CA LEU A 77 -30.72 28.09 28.65
C LEU A 77 -32.25 28.26 28.60
#